data_AF-A0A269PLV0-F1
#
_entry.id   AF-A0A269PLV0-F1
#
_cell.length_a   1.000
_cell.length_b   1.000
_cell.length_c   1.000
_cell.angle_alpha   90.00
_cell.angle_beta   90.00
_cell.angle_gamma   90.00
#
_symmetry.space_group_name_H-M   'P 1'
#
loop_
_entity.id
_entity.type
_entity.pdbx_description
1 polymer ?
#
loop_
_entity_poly.entity_id
_entity_poly.type
_entity_poly.pdbx_seq_one_letter_code
_entity_poly.pdbx_strand_id
1 'polypeptide(L)'
;MKQPIVGYHKDDEDHWVAKLACGHNQHVRHNPPWTLRPWVITDAGRNEMLGFKLGCVKCDEKAPRAPVSLKYEHQNGPKITQARRISEWNSGLFRADTT
;
A
#
# COMPACT_ATOMS: atom_id res chain seq x y z
N MET A 1 -0.06 0.75 15.47
CA MET A 1 -0.64 2.06 15.82
C MET A 1 -2.13 1.97 15.57
N LYS A 2 -2.95 2.43 16.51
CA LYS A 2 -4.41 2.37 16.40
C LYS A 2 -4.94 3.56 15.62
N GLN A 3 -5.72 3.32 14.57
CA GLN A 3 -6.25 4.35 13.67
C GLN A 3 -7.76 4.18 13.51
N PRO A 4 -8.56 5.25 13.63
CA PRO A 4 -10.01 5.17 13.49
C PRO A 4 -10.40 4.85 12.05
N ILE A 5 -11.48 4.09 11.89
CA ILE A 5 -12.09 3.84 10.58
C ILE A 5 -12.83 5.11 10.15
N VAL A 6 -12.57 5.57 8.93
CA VAL A 6 -13.20 6.76 8.33
C VAL A 6 -14.12 6.42 7.16
N GLY A 7 -14.14 5.17 6.73
CA GLY A 7 -15.04 4.70 5.68
C GLY A 7 -14.73 3.28 5.24
N TYR A 8 -15.51 2.81 4.27
CA TYR A 8 -15.39 1.48 3.69
C TYR A 8 -15.51 1.54 2.17
N HIS A 9 -14.95 0.54 1.51
CA HIS A 9 -15.22 0.22 0.12
C HIS A 9 -15.02 -1.28 -0.07
N LYS A 10 -15.44 -1.79 -1.22
CA LYS A 10 -15.04 -3.11 -1.67
C LYS A 10 -13.88 -2.98 -2.65
N ASP A 11 -12.99 -3.97 -2.63
CA ASP A 11 -11.97 -4.11 -3.67
C ASP A 11 -12.52 -4.85 -4.89
N ASP A 12 -11.65 -5.13 -5.86
CA ASP A 12 -12.01 -5.81 -7.12
C ASP A 12 -12.49 -7.26 -6.91
N GLU A 13 -12.21 -7.85 -5.75
CA GLU A 13 -12.66 -9.19 -5.35
C GLU A 13 -13.94 -9.14 -4.48
N ASP A 14 -14.61 -7.99 -4.42
CA ASP A 14 -15.80 -7.75 -3.60
C ASP A 14 -15.55 -7.91 -2.07
N HIS A 15 -14.29 -7.82 -1.62
CA HIS A 15 -13.94 -7.90 -0.21
C HIS A 15 -14.01 -6.53 0.47
N TRP A 16 -14.55 -6.48 1.69
CA TRP A 16 -14.63 -5.24 2.46
C TRP A 16 -13.25 -4.76 2.93
N VAL A 17 -12.97 -3.49 2.63
CA VAL A 17 -11.76 -2.77 3.00
C VAL A 17 -12.13 -1.51 3.78
N ALA A 18 -11.66 -1.44 5.02
CA ALA A 18 -11.77 -0.25 5.86
C ALA A 18 -10.69 0.77 5.47
N LYS A 19 -11.13 2.02 5.23
CA LYS A 19 -10.27 3.19 5.09
C LYS A 19 -9.97 3.72 6.48
N LEU A 20 -8.70 3.86 6.84
CA LEU A 20 -8.27 4.36 8.15
C LEU A 20 -7.86 5.84 8.05
N ALA A 21 -7.98 6.60 9.14
CA ALA A 21 -7.61 8.02 9.16
C ALA A 21 -6.13 8.30 8.82
N CYS A 22 -5.26 7.31 9.02
CA CYS A 22 -3.86 7.41 8.58
C CYS A 22 -3.68 7.34 7.06
N GLY A 23 -4.75 7.11 6.27
CA GLY A 23 -4.70 6.96 4.82
C GLY A 23 -4.31 5.56 4.35
N HIS A 24 -4.02 4.62 5.25
CA HIS A 24 -3.88 3.20 4.90
C HIS A 24 -5.24 2.49 4.89
N ASN A 25 -5.28 1.41 4.13
CA ASN A 25 -6.43 0.53 4.01
C ASN A 25 -6.18 -0.79 4.73
N GLN A 26 -7.24 -1.37 5.32
CA GLN A 26 -7.19 -2.67 5.97
C GLN A 26 -8.39 -3.53 5.58
N HIS A 27 -8.14 -4.74 5.09
CA HIS A 27 -9.18 -5.74 4.87
C HIS A 27 -9.84 -6.13 6.19
N VAL A 28 -11.17 -6.15 6.18
CA VAL A 28 -12.00 -6.44 7.36
C VAL A 28 -12.92 -7.60 7.03
N ARG A 29 -12.35 -8.81 6.93
CA ARG A 29 -13.11 -10.02 6.60
C ARG A 29 -13.79 -10.61 7.84
N HIS A 30 -14.95 -11.21 7.65
CA HIS A 30 -15.58 -12.11 8.61
C HIS A 30 -15.48 -13.53 8.05
N ASN A 31 -14.54 -14.32 8.56
CA ASN A 31 -14.30 -15.69 8.13
C ASN A 31 -14.12 -16.60 9.35
N PRO A 32 -15.21 -16.99 10.05
CA PRO A 32 -15.12 -17.92 11.16
C PRO A 32 -14.58 -19.29 10.70
N PRO A 33 -13.75 -19.98 11.50
CA PRO A 33 -13.32 -19.61 12.86
C PRO A 33 -12.13 -18.62 12.91
N TRP A 34 -11.51 -18.30 11.78
CA TRP A 34 -10.23 -17.59 11.73
C TRP A 34 -10.33 -16.08 11.98
N THR A 35 -11.42 -15.43 11.62
CA THR A 35 -11.60 -13.98 11.82
C THR A 35 -13.05 -13.64 12.13
N LEU A 36 -13.30 -13.18 13.36
CA LEU A 36 -14.62 -12.82 13.84
C LEU A 36 -14.85 -11.30 13.78
N ARG A 37 -15.48 -10.83 12.71
CA ARG A 37 -15.90 -9.42 12.53
C ARG A 37 -17.36 -9.30 12.06
N PRO A 38 -18.35 -9.81 12.80
CA PRO A 38 -19.74 -9.91 12.34
C PRO A 38 -20.33 -8.56 11.92
N TRP A 39 -19.86 -7.48 12.54
CA TRP A 39 -20.22 -6.10 12.20
C TRP A 39 -19.96 -5.72 10.73
N VAL A 40 -19.06 -6.41 10.01
CA VAL A 40 -18.77 -6.06 8.61
C VAL A 40 -19.83 -6.56 7.63
N ILE A 41 -20.61 -7.57 8.02
CA ILE A 41 -21.61 -8.24 7.18
C ILE A 41 -22.72 -7.27 6.79
N THR A 42 -23.18 -6.45 7.73
CA THR A 42 -24.32 -5.54 7.52
C THR A 42 -23.87 -4.10 7.41
N ASP A 43 -24.63 -3.30 6.66
CA ASP A 43 -24.37 -1.88 6.47
C ASP A 43 -24.48 -1.12 7.80
N ALA A 44 -25.48 -1.47 8.62
CA ALA A 44 -25.66 -0.92 9.96
C ALA A 44 -24.44 -1.19 10.86
N GLY A 45 -23.95 -2.44 10.89
CA GLY A 45 -22.77 -2.79 11.68
C GLY A 45 -21.51 -2.06 11.22
N ARG A 46 -21.33 -1.84 9.91
CA ARG A 46 -20.21 -1.01 9.41
C ARG A 46 -20.36 0.45 9.83
N ASN A 47 -21.56 1.00 9.78
CA ASN A 47 -21.82 2.38 10.19
C ASN A 47 -21.56 2.59 11.69
N GLU A 48 -21.96 1.66 12.54
CA GLU A 48 -21.67 1.68 13.99
C GLU A 48 -20.17 1.64 14.30
N MET A 49 -19.37 1.04 13.41
CA MET A 49 -17.93 0.89 13.57
C MET A 49 -17.12 2.06 13.00
N LEU A 50 -17.76 3.06 12.39
CA LEU A 50 -17.08 4.31 12.04
C LEU A 50 -16.51 4.97 13.31
N GLY A 51 -15.25 5.42 13.26
CA GLY A 51 -14.52 5.93 14.41
C GLY A 51 -13.88 4.86 15.31
N PHE A 52 -14.28 3.58 15.20
CA PHE A 52 -13.61 2.49 15.92
C PHE A 52 -12.15 2.39 15.48
N LYS A 53 -11.23 2.17 16.44
CA LYS A 53 -9.80 2.17 16.15
C LYS A 53 -9.27 0.76 15.86
N LEU A 54 -8.76 0.56 14.64
CA LEU A 54 -8.08 -0.67 14.22
C LEU A 54 -6.56 -0.53 14.30
N GLY A 55 -5.87 -1.66 14.53
CA GLY A 55 -4.41 -1.73 14.45
C GLY A 55 -3.94 -1.66 12.99
N CYS A 56 -3.31 -0.55 12.62
CA CYS A 56 -2.72 -0.39 11.31
C CYS A 56 -1.28 -0.93 11.29
N VAL A 57 -1.09 -2.14 10.74
CA VAL A 57 0.22 -2.79 10.59
C VAL A 57 1.18 -1.94 9.75
N LYS A 58 0.68 -1.33 8.67
CA LYS A 58 1.48 -0.44 7.81
C LYS A 58 2.01 0.78 8.57
N CYS A 59 1.27 1.31 9.54
CA CYS A 59 1.79 2.37 10.40
C CYS A 59 2.85 1.86 11.38
N ASP A 60 2.69 0.65 11.93
CA ASP A 60 3.70 0.03 12.80
C ASP A 60 5.01 -0.21 12.05
N GLU A 61 4.92 -0.62 10.79
CA GLU A 61 6.06 -0.86 9.89
C GLU A 61 6.60 0.42 9.25
N LYS A 62 6.02 1.60 9.55
CA LYS A 62 6.36 2.89 8.94
C LYS A 62 6.27 2.87 7.40
N ALA A 63 5.39 2.04 6.84
CA ALA A 63 5.19 1.93 5.42
C ALA A 63 4.63 3.25 4.85
N PRO A 64 5.05 3.65 3.63
CA PRO A 64 4.55 4.85 3.00
C PRO A 64 3.03 4.77 2.83
N ARG A 65 2.37 5.92 2.99
CA ARG A 65 0.97 6.07 2.56
C ARG A 65 0.94 6.08 1.04
N ALA A 66 -0.09 5.50 0.44
CA ALA A 66 -0.27 5.66 -1.00
C ALA A 66 -0.33 7.17 -1.29
N PRO A 67 0.47 7.70 -2.24
CA PRO A 67 0.38 9.10 -2.61
C PRO A 67 -1.04 9.36 -3.13
N VAL A 68 -1.67 10.43 -2.65
CA VAL A 68 -3.05 10.83 -3.00
C VAL A 68 -3.25 11.13 -4.49
N SER A 69 -2.20 11.08 -5.30
CA SER A 69 -2.25 11.27 -6.74
C SER A 69 -0.93 10.80 -7.37
N LEU A 70 -0.83 9.51 -7.66
CA LEU A 70 -0.15 9.11 -8.88
C LEU A 70 -1.24 8.55 -9.77
N LYS A 71 -1.75 9.41 -10.67
CA LYS A 71 -2.36 8.90 -11.89
C LYS A 71 -1.35 7.91 -12.45
N TYR A 72 -1.79 6.67 -12.67
CA TYR A 72 -0.97 5.62 -13.26
C TYR A 72 -0.23 6.18 -14.48
N GLU A 73 1.07 6.43 -14.37
CA GLU A 73 1.96 6.52 -15.52
C GLU A 73 2.91 5.32 -15.42
N HIS A 74 2.39 4.21 -15.95
CA HIS A 74 3.11 2.97 -16.14
C HIS A 74 4.07 3.13 -17.34
N GLN A 75 5.18 3.88 -17.21
CA GLN A 75 6.21 3.91 -18.26
C GLN A 75 7.62 3.97 -17.63
N ASN A 76 8.27 2.80 -17.54
CA ASN A 76 9.73 2.60 -17.46
C ASN A 76 10.47 2.96 -16.14
N GLY A 77 10.32 2.14 -15.10
CA GLY A 77 11.26 2.10 -13.97
C GLY A 77 12.43 1.13 -14.20
N PRO A 78 13.67 1.43 -13.76
CA PRO A 78 14.83 0.62 -14.09
C PRO A 78 14.78 -0.73 -13.35
N LYS A 79 15.00 -1.83 -14.08
CA LYS A 79 15.18 -3.15 -13.47
C LYS A 79 16.42 -3.09 -12.58
N ILE A 80 16.21 -3.04 -11.27
CA ILE A 80 17.29 -3.09 -10.29
C ILE A 80 17.88 -4.50 -10.23
N THR A 81 18.77 -4.83 -11.17
CA THR A 81 19.76 -5.88 -10.95
C THR A 81 21.05 -5.25 -10.47
N GLN A 82 21.19 -5.27 -9.14
CA GLN A 82 22.43 -5.52 -8.41
C GLN A 82 23.59 -4.53 -8.60
N ALA A 83 23.75 -3.68 -7.59
CA ALA A 83 25.02 -3.26 -7.00
C ALA A 83 26.25 -3.13 -7.93
N ARG A 84 26.53 -1.90 -8.38
CA ARG A 84 27.92 -1.46 -8.48
C ARG A 84 28.04 0.04 -8.25
N ARG A 85 28.71 0.39 -7.14
CA ARG A 85 29.33 1.72 -6.92
C ARG A 85 30.22 2.02 -8.12
N ILE A 86 30.04 3.16 -8.78
CA ILE A 86 31.04 3.69 -9.72
C ILE A 86 31.04 5.22 -9.60
N SER A 87 31.92 5.72 -8.75
CA SER A 87 32.42 7.10 -8.72
C SER A 87 33.41 7.37 -9.88
N GLU A 88 33.21 6.77 -11.05
CA GLU A 88 34.18 6.76 -12.16
C GLU A 88 33.54 7.19 -13.50
N TRP A 89 32.56 8.09 -13.47
CA TRP A 89 32.04 8.76 -14.66
C TRP A 89 32.88 10.00 -15.05
N ASN A 90 34.21 9.93 -14.97
CA ASN A 90 35.09 11.01 -15.42
C ASN A 90 36.49 10.50 -15.80
N SER A 91 36.58 9.78 -16.92
CA SER A 91 37.81 9.74 -17.71
C SER A 91 37.49 9.23 -19.10
N GLY A 92 37.13 10.17 -19.99
CA GLY A 92 37.03 9.90 -21.41
C GLY A 92 38.34 9.31 -21.94
N LEU A 93 38.24 8.21 -22.67
CA LEU A 93 39.19 7.71 -23.66
C LEU A 93 38.70 6.34 -24.07
N PHE A 94 37.99 6.24 -25.20
CA PHE A 94 38.19 5.08 -26.07
C PHE A 94 37.96 5.53 -27.51
N ARG A 95 39.07 5.60 -28.24
CA ARG A 95 39.16 5.83 -29.68
C ARG A 95 38.60 4.58 -30.36
N ALA A 96 37.76 4.78 -31.36
CA ALA A 96 37.39 3.72 -32.30
C ALA A 96 38.51 3.63 -33.34
N ASP A 97 39.23 2.51 -33.37
CA ASP A 97 40.07 2.14 -34.51
C ASP A 97 39.53 0.85 -35.13
N THR A 98 39.24 1.01 -36.42
CA THR A 98 38.90 0.02 -37.45
C THR A 98 39.99 -1.03 -37.66
N THR A 99 39.62 -2.29 -37.85
CA THR A 99 40.10 -3.18 -38.94
C THR A 99 39.08 -4.30 -39.14
#